data_AF-A0A7I8X3H3-F1
#
_entry.id   AF-A0A7I8X3H3-F1
#
_cell.length_a   1.000
_cell.length_b   1.000
_cell.length_c   1.000
_cell.angle_alpha   90.00
_cell.angle_beta   90.00
_cell.angle_gamma   90.00
#
_symmetry.space_group_name_H-M   'P 1'
#
loop_
_entity.id
_entity.type
_entity.pdbx_description
1 polymer ?
#
loop_
_entity_poly.entity_id
_entity_poly.type
_entity_poly.pdbx_seq_one_letter_code
_entity_poly.pdbx_strand_id
1 'polypeptide(L)'
;MWPFMQSADPQCTESFFGFIVAAYSVGGILTTQFFSRWNFKSSSLRSPLITAVGCSIVGNSVYFAIPLFPLEFRKWAMLAARFVVGFGDNSLHLLHGYVCTAPRAEDRPKALAILTVGYALGMVFGPLTQLAVNPLGTKQIKILGQLYFNMFTAPAVVAVVIGLLTIVITRFFFTEIYAGIESKQSESAKNLEPPNKIALALCFTGRFVQFFTFACLEAIGASYVETIFAETKENVVQFLAITNISTALVAMAVYFGYIFCQLGQRVVARKVVILALISFGLFYTTTFLWPFTNDTIKIYSENDTDQLGCNRNRFSWCDSLPKSNKWIYFSAFVLFVGLGWPNMVVCLGNVLSSVIGPRNQAYYQGIFQACAGAGRLLAPIIMSSIYHNFGPRFVWSIEIAMPLTMALIFTVFYRHLTPLQIEKNHEELDGTSDTAITSKITT
;
A
#
# COMPACT_ATOMS: atom_id res chain seq x y z
N MET A 1 -10.08 -8.05 -10.32
CA MET A 1 -11.46 -7.61 -9.96
C MET A 1 -12.17 -6.93 -11.12
N TRP A 2 -11.59 -5.95 -11.82
CA TRP A 2 -12.29 -5.25 -12.91
C TRP A 2 -12.80 -6.17 -14.03
N PRO A 3 -11.97 -7.04 -14.65
CA PRO A 3 -12.45 -7.96 -15.69
C PRO A 3 -13.55 -8.92 -15.20
N PHE A 4 -13.51 -9.30 -13.92
CA PHE A 4 -14.56 -10.09 -13.28
C PHE A 4 -15.87 -9.32 -13.22
N MET A 5 -15.84 -8.06 -12.76
CA MET A 5 -17.03 -7.23 -12.67
C MET A 5 -17.69 -7.02 -14.03
N GLN A 6 -16.92 -6.80 -15.09
CA GLN A 6 -17.50 -6.72 -16.44
C GLN A 6 -18.19 -8.03 -16.88
N SER A 7 -17.74 -9.19 -16.39
CA SER A 7 -18.37 -10.48 -16.68
C SER A 7 -19.58 -10.78 -15.78
N ALA A 8 -19.54 -10.32 -14.53
CA ALA A 8 -20.57 -10.57 -13.53
C ALA A 8 -21.72 -9.54 -13.62
N ASP A 9 -21.40 -8.28 -13.91
CA ASP A 9 -22.34 -7.16 -14.02
C ASP A 9 -21.85 -6.18 -15.12
N PRO A 10 -22.35 -6.33 -16.36
CA PRO A 10 -21.98 -5.46 -17.47
C PRO A 10 -22.34 -3.98 -17.27
N GLN A 11 -23.26 -3.66 -16.35
CA GLN A 11 -23.65 -2.27 -16.04
C GLN A 11 -22.66 -1.58 -15.10
N CYS A 12 -21.65 -2.30 -14.59
CA CYS A 12 -20.63 -1.70 -13.73
C CYS A 12 -19.72 -0.75 -14.53
N THR A 13 -19.78 0.54 -14.19
CA THR A 13 -18.89 1.57 -14.76
C THR A 13 -17.56 1.61 -14.00
N GLU A 14 -16.55 2.23 -14.61
CA GLU A 14 -15.24 2.47 -13.99
C GLU A 14 -15.39 3.33 -12.74
N SER A 15 -16.27 4.34 -12.77
CA SER A 15 -16.57 5.18 -11.61
C SER A 15 -17.15 4.37 -10.45
N PHE A 16 -18.09 3.46 -10.73
CA PHE A 16 -18.61 2.57 -9.67
C PHE A 16 -17.55 1.60 -9.15
N PHE A 17 -16.68 1.10 -10.03
CA PHE A 17 -15.55 0.28 -9.63
C PHE A 17 -14.58 1.03 -8.71
N GLY A 18 -14.38 2.33 -8.92
CA GLY A 18 -13.68 3.21 -7.99
C GLY A 18 -14.25 3.14 -6.56
N PHE A 19 -15.57 3.16 -6.40
CA PHE A 19 -16.23 2.98 -5.09
C PHE A 19 -16.03 1.56 -4.52
N ILE A 20 -16.05 0.52 -5.35
CA ILE A 20 -15.77 -0.86 -4.92
C ILE A 20 -14.35 -0.98 -4.35
N VAL A 21 -13.35 -0.39 -5.02
CA VAL A 21 -11.96 -0.40 -4.55
C VAL A 21 -11.83 0.42 -3.26
N ALA A 22 -12.46 1.59 -3.21
CA ALA A 22 -12.45 2.48 -2.04
C ALA A 22 -13.13 1.88 -0.80
N ALA A 23 -14.18 1.07 -0.98
CA ALA A 23 -14.94 0.45 0.12
C ALA A 23 -14.08 -0.37 1.09
N TYR A 24 -13.03 -1.01 0.57
CA TYR A 24 -12.01 -1.68 1.39
C TYR A 24 -11.38 -0.74 2.41
N SER A 25 -10.93 0.43 1.96
CA SER A 25 -10.29 1.44 2.82
C SER A 25 -11.28 2.01 3.83
N VAL A 26 -12.54 2.25 3.42
CA VAL A 26 -13.60 2.69 4.35
C VAL A 26 -13.81 1.68 5.47
N GLY A 27 -13.94 0.39 5.13
CA GLY A 27 -14.14 -0.67 6.10
C GLY A 27 -13.00 -0.77 7.10
N GLY A 28 -11.75 -0.70 6.62
CA GLY A 28 -10.56 -0.68 7.48
C GLY A 28 -10.58 0.47 8.46
N ILE A 29 -10.68 1.71 7.95
CA ILE A 29 -10.63 2.94 8.76
C ILE A 29 -11.70 2.97 9.85
N LEU A 30 -12.94 2.61 9.51
CA LEU A 30 -14.06 2.63 10.48
C LEU A 30 -13.85 1.62 11.62
N THR A 31 -13.21 0.49 11.33
CA THR A 31 -13.05 -0.60 12.29
C THR A 31 -11.71 -0.59 13.02
N THR A 32 -10.72 0.20 12.59
CA THR A 32 -9.41 0.29 13.27
C THR A 32 -9.52 0.67 14.74
N GLN A 33 -10.33 1.67 15.08
CA GLN A 33 -10.51 2.10 16.46
C GLN A 33 -11.20 1.03 17.31
N PHE A 34 -12.15 0.31 16.71
CA PHE A 34 -12.82 -0.81 17.37
C PHE A 34 -11.85 -1.94 17.70
N PHE A 35 -11.10 -2.44 16.71
CA PHE A 35 -10.12 -3.51 16.93
C PHE A 35 -9.01 -3.10 17.88
N SER A 36 -8.54 -1.85 17.81
CA SER A 36 -7.51 -1.32 18.71
C SER A 36 -7.99 -1.27 20.17
N ARG A 37 -9.22 -0.78 20.40
CA ARG A 37 -9.81 -0.76 21.76
C ARG A 37 -10.08 -2.16 22.29
N TRP A 38 -10.55 -3.07 21.45
CA TRP A 38 -10.76 -4.47 21.85
C TRP A 38 -9.43 -5.14 22.24
N ASN A 39 -8.38 -4.97 21.43
CA ASN A 39 -7.05 -5.49 21.77
C ASN A 39 -6.55 -4.94 23.12
N PHE A 40 -6.68 -3.63 23.33
CA PHE A 40 -6.30 -2.99 24.59
C PHE A 40 -7.08 -3.55 25.79
N LYS A 41 -8.41 -3.66 25.69
CA LYS A 41 -9.28 -4.11 26.79
C LYS A 41 -9.14 -5.60 27.10
N SER A 42 -8.93 -6.43 26.08
CA SER A 42 -8.79 -7.89 26.26
C SER A 42 -7.38 -8.31 26.66
N SER A 43 -6.38 -7.44 26.49
CA SER A 43 -4.96 -7.73 26.67
C SER A 43 -4.52 -9.02 25.94
N SER A 44 -5.20 -9.34 24.84
CA SER A 44 -4.88 -10.46 23.98
C SER A 44 -5.16 -10.12 22.53
N LEU A 45 -4.13 -10.28 21.70
CA LEU A 45 -4.12 -10.14 20.26
C LEU A 45 -4.92 -11.23 19.57
N ARG A 46 -4.97 -12.42 20.16
CA ARG A 46 -5.46 -13.65 19.50
C ARG A 46 -6.89 -13.52 19.00
N SER A 47 -7.81 -13.07 19.87
CA SER A 47 -9.23 -12.97 19.56
C SER A 47 -9.56 -11.86 18.55
N PRO A 48 -9.04 -10.62 18.72
CA PRO A 48 -9.16 -9.58 17.70
C PRO A 48 -8.58 -9.99 16.35
N LEU A 49 -7.41 -10.66 16.33
CA LEU A 49 -6.75 -11.09 15.10
C LEU A 49 -7.56 -12.16 14.36
N ILE A 50 -8.03 -13.21 15.06
CA ILE A 50 -8.90 -14.24 14.47
C ILE A 50 -10.17 -13.62 13.90
N THR A 51 -10.75 -12.65 14.60
CA THR A 51 -11.98 -11.98 14.14
C THR A 51 -11.72 -11.14 12.89
N ALA A 52 -10.63 -10.38 12.84
CA ALA A 52 -10.24 -9.61 11.65
C ALA A 52 -10.02 -10.54 10.45
N VAL A 53 -9.27 -11.63 10.63
CA VAL A 53 -9.07 -12.63 9.56
C VAL A 53 -10.39 -13.31 9.15
N GLY A 54 -11.29 -13.55 10.11
CA GLY A 54 -12.64 -14.06 9.86
C GLY A 54 -13.46 -13.13 8.96
N CYS A 55 -13.38 -11.80 9.17
CA CYS A 55 -14.01 -10.83 8.26
C CYS A 55 -13.43 -10.93 6.84
N SER A 56 -12.11 -11.07 6.69
CA SER A 56 -11.50 -11.31 5.37
C SER A 56 -12.02 -12.58 4.70
N ILE A 57 -12.21 -13.67 5.45
CA ILE A 57 -12.79 -14.92 4.92
C ILE A 57 -14.22 -14.70 4.45
N VAL A 58 -15.06 -14.05 5.27
CA VAL A 58 -16.45 -13.75 4.92
C VAL A 58 -16.51 -12.90 3.65
N GLY A 59 -15.75 -11.81 3.58
CA GLY A 59 -15.76 -10.93 2.42
C GLY A 59 -15.29 -11.62 1.14
N ASN A 60 -14.23 -12.44 1.19
CA ASN A 60 -13.79 -13.22 0.02
C ASN A 60 -14.77 -14.35 -0.35
N SER A 61 -15.50 -14.91 0.63
CA SER A 61 -16.57 -15.88 0.36
C SER A 61 -17.76 -15.23 -0.35
N VAL A 62 -18.14 -14.01 0.06
CA VAL A 62 -19.16 -13.22 -0.65
C VAL A 62 -18.68 -12.87 -2.06
N TYR A 63 -17.41 -12.47 -2.24
CA TYR A 63 -16.83 -12.23 -3.58
C TYR A 63 -17.01 -13.45 -4.48
N PHE A 64 -16.66 -14.64 -3.97
CA PHE A 64 -16.81 -15.90 -4.70
C PHE A 64 -18.28 -16.19 -5.05
N ALA A 65 -19.21 -15.82 -4.15
CA ALA A 65 -20.64 -16.03 -4.29
C ALA A 65 -21.38 -14.99 -5.14
N ILE A 66 -20.71 -13.94 -5.65
CA ILE A 66 -21.35 -12.86 -6.43
C ILE A 66 -22.26 -13.37 -7.57
N PRO A 67 -21.88 -14.40 -8.36
CA PRO A 67 -22.74 -14.91 -9.42
C PRO A 67 -24.12 -15.40 -8.95
N LEU A 68 -24.27 -15.79 -7.67
CA LEU A 68 -25.54 -16.23 -7.08
C LEU A 68 -26.52 -15.08 -6.83
N PHE A 69 -26.04 -13.84 -6.75
CA PHE A 69 -26.91 -12.68 -6.56
C PHE A 69 -27.62 -12.31 -7.87
N PRO A 70 -28.87 -11.80 -7.81
CA PRO A 70 -29.54 -11.23 -8.97
C PRO A 70 -28.69 -10.10 -9.58
N LEU A 71 -28.76 -9.95 -10.91
CA LEU A 71 -27.90 -9.04 -11.67
C LEU A 71 -27.85 -7.62 -11.07
N GLU A 72 -29.00 -7.08 -10.68
CA GLU A 72 -29.16 -5.73 -10.11
C GLU A 72 -28.38 -5.52 -8.79
N PHE A 73 -28.11 -6.59 -8.05
CA PHE A 73 -27.44 -6.54 -6.74
C PHE A 73 -25.95 -6.89 -6.81
N ARG A 74 -25.42 -7.38 -7.93
CA ARG A 74 -24.03 -7.92 -7.99
C ARG A 74 -22.97 -6.87 -7.68
N LYS A 75 -23.06 -5.67 -8.25
CA LYS A 75 -22.12 -4.57 -7.93
C LYS A 75 -22.19 -4.12 -6.46
N TRP A 76 -23.39 -4.13 -5.86
CA TRP A 76 -23.59 -3.80 -4.45
C TRP A 76 -23.05 -4.90 -3.53
N ALA A 77 -23.25 -6.16 -3.89
CA ALA A 77 -22.69 -7.31 -3.18
C ALA A 77 -21.16 -7.28 -3.22
N MET A 78 -20.55 -6.93 -4.37
CA MET A 78 -19.11 -6.72 -4.47
C MET A 78 -18.62 -5.58 -3.57
N LEU A 79 -19.33 -4.45 -3.55
CA LEU A 79 -19.00 -3.31 -2.69
C LEU A 79 -19.05 -3.71 -1.21
N ALA A 80 -20.10 -4.40 -0.79
CA ALA A 80 -20.23 -4.93 0.58
C ALA A 80 -19.14 -5.96 0.92
N ALA A 81 -18.83 -6.86 -0.01
CA ALA A 81 -17.73 -7.82 0.15
C ALA A 81 -16.40 -7.09 0.41
N ARG A 82 -16.05 -6.09 -0.42
CA ARG A 82 -14.82 -5.31 -0.25
C ARG A 82 -14.80 -4.53 1.06
N PHE A 83 -15.92 -3.95 1.47
CA PHE A 83 -16.07 -3.30 2.77
C PHE A 83 -15.77 -4.24 3.94
N VAL A 84 -16.33 -5.46 3.92
CA VAL A 84 -16.08 -6.48 4.95
C VAL A 84 -14.64 -6.98 4.93
N VAL A 85 -14.03 -7.19 3.74
CA VAL A 85 -12.58 -7.49 3.65
C VAL A 85 -11.75 -6.36 4.26
N GLY A 86 -12.19 -5.11 4.13
CA GLY A 86 -11.57 -3.96 4.78
C GLY A 86 -11.44 -4.12 6.30
N PHE A 87 -12.40 -4.77 6.96
CA PHE A 87 -12.32 -5.00 8.41
C PHE A 87 -11.13 -5.89 8.76
N GLY A 88 -10.86 -6.87 7.90
CA GLY A 88 -9.74 -7.78 8.05
C GLY A 88 -8.36 -7.18 7.75
N ASP A 89 -8.29 -6.03 7.07
CA ASP A 89 -7.04 -5.25 6.91
C ASP A 89 -6.43 -4.86 8.27
N ASN A 90 -7.27 -4.75 9.31
CA ASN A 90 -6.80 -4.46 10.67
C ASN A 90 -5.94 -5.58 11.28
N SER A 91 -5.90 -6.77 10.69
CA SER A 91 -4.98 -7.85 11.10
C SER A 91 -3.51 -7.39 11.09
N LEU A 92 -3.09 -6.65 10.06
CA LEU A 92 -1.74 -6.11 9.96
C LEU A 92 -1.50 -5.01 11.02
N HIS A 93 -2.48 -4.13 11.25
CA HIS A 93 -2.39 -3.10 12.29
C HIS A 93 -2.25 -3.71 13.68
N LEU A 94 -3.02 -4.76 13.98
CA LEU A 94 -2.96 -5.50 15.25
C LEU A 94 -1.59 -6.17 15.45
N LEU A 95 -1.08 -6.86 14.43
CA LEU A 95 0.26 -7.48 14.46
C LEU A 95 1.38 -6.43 14.63
N HIS A 96 1.28 -5.29 13.95
CA HIS A 96 2.22 -4.20 14.10
C HIS A 96 2.20 -3.62 15.53
N GLY A 97 1.00 -3.43 16.10
CA GLY A 97 0.84 -3.00 17.49
C GLY A 97 1.48 -3.98 18.48
N TYR A 98 1.30 -5.29 18.27
CA TYR A 98 1.93 -6.34 19.06
C TYR A 98 3.46 -6.31 18.95
N VAL A 99 4.01 -6.26 17.74
CA VAL A 99 5.46 -6.24 17.51
C VAL A 99 6.12 -4.98 18.08
N CYS A 100 5.40 -3.86 18.16
CA CYS A 100 5.91 -2.65 18.81
C CYS A 100 5.93 -2.72 20.35
N THR A 101 5.11 -3.55 20.97
CA THR A 101 4.86 -3.52 22.43
C THR A 101 5.34 -4.77 23.16
N ALA A 102 5.26 -5.93 22.52
CA ALA A 102 5.56 -7.22 23.11
C ALA A 102 7.07 -7.48 23.30
N PRO A 103 7.97 -7.18 22.35
CA PRO A 103 9.40 -7.41 22.53
C PRO A 103 10.07 -6.39 23.46
N ARG A 104 11.22 -6.78 24.04
CA ARG A 104 12.13 -5.85 24.72
C ARG A 104 12.63 -4.77 23.75
N ALA A 105 13.06 -3.63 24.30
CA ALA A 105 13.51 -2.50 23.50
C ALA A 105 14.67 -2.86 22.55
N GLU A 106 15.57 -3.74 22.98
CA GLU A 106 16.72 -4.25 22.20
C GLU A 106 16.32 -5.13 21.00
N ASP A 107 15.24 -5.90 21.12
CA ASP A 107 14.79 -6.86 20.09
C ASP A 107 13.70 -6.29 19.16
N ARG A 108 13.04 -5.20 19.57
CA ARG A 108 11.97 -4.55 18.80
C ARG A 108 12.36 -4.25 17.35
N PRO A 109 13.56 -3.74 17.02
CA PRO A 109 13.95 -3.52 15.62
C PRO A 109 13.99 -4.81 14.79
N LYS A 110 14.48 -5.92 15.37
CA LYS A 110 14.52 -7.23 14.68
C LYS A 110 13.10 -7.75 14.44
N ALA A 111 12.22 -7.63 15.43
CA ALA A 111 10.84 -8.08 15.30
C ALA A 111 10.07 -7.29 14.22
N LEU A 112 10.26 -5.96 14.16
CA LEU A 112 9.71 -5.11 13.10
C LEU A 112 10.26 -5.48 11.71
N ALA A 113 11.54 -5.83 11.62
CA ALA A 113 12.14 -6.29 10.38
C ALA A 113 11.49 -7.59 9.87
N ILE A 114 11.28 -8.58 10.76
CA ILE A 114 10.60 -9.84 10.40
C ILE A 114 9.17 -9.60 9.93
N LEU A 115 8.41 -8.74 10.62
CA LEU A 115 7.06 -8.36 10.20
C LEU A 115 7.06 -7.73 8.80
N THR A 116 8.03 -6.87 8.52
CA THR A 116 8.19 -6.19 7.22
C THR A 116 8.51 -7.19 6.10
N VAL A 117 9.37 -8.19 6.37
CA VAL A 117 9.68 -9.26 5.41
C VAL A 117 8.41 -10.09 5.13
N GLY A 118 7.63 -10.44 6.16
CA GLY A 118 6.36 -11.15 5.98
C GLY A 118 5.38 -10.37 5.09
N TYR A 119 5.26 -9.06 5.32
CA TYR A 119 4.45 -8.17 4.46
C TYR A 119 4.94 -8.16 3.01
N ALA A 120 6.26 -8.06 2.79
CA ALA A 120 6.85 -8.09 1.44
C ALA A 120 6.60 -9.42 0.71
N LEU A 121 6.69 -10.56 1.42
CA LEU A 121 6.37 -11.87 0.86
C LEU A 121 4.89 -11.96 0.45
N GLY A 122 3.98 -11.43 1.27
CA GLY A 122 2.55 -11.36 0.93
C GLY A 122 2.28 -10.58 -0.37
N MET A 123 2.98 -9.46 -0.57
CA MET A 123 2.88 -8.64 -1.79
C MET A 123 3.34 -9.39 -3.05
N VAL A 124 4.28 -10.34 -2.95
CA VAL A 124 4.69 -11.22 -4.06
C VAL A 124 3.67 -12.36 -4.25
N PHE A 125 3.23 -12.97 -3.15
CA PHE A 125 2.39 -14.17 -3.18
C PHE A 125 0.99 -13.92 -3.76
N GLY A 126 0.42 -12.73 -3.55
CA GLY A 126 -0.88 -12.36 -4.11
C GLY A 126 -0.92 -12.44 -5.65
N PRO A 127 -0.13 -11.62 -6.36
CA PRO A 127 0.00 -11.69 -7.82
C PRO A 127 0.48 -13.05 -8.34
N LEU A 128 1.35 -13.75 -7.62
CA LEU A 128 1.80 -15.09 -7.99
C LEU A 128 0.64 -16.10 -7.99
N THR A 129 -0.23 -16.02 -6.99
CA THR A 129 -1.46 -16.82 -6.93
C THR A 129 -2.35 -16.52 -8.14
N GLN A 130 -2.52 -15.24 -8.49
CA GLN A 130 -3.30 -14.82 -9.66
C GLN A 130 -2.73 -15.42 -10.97
N LEU A 131 -1.40 -15.50 -11.10
CA LEU A 131 -0.74 -16.10 -12.25
C LEU A 131 -0.85 -17.64 -12.24
N ALA A 132 -0.75 -18.27 -11.07
CA ALA A 132 -0.84 -19.73 -10.94
C ALA A 132 -2.23 -20.27 -11.33
N VAL A 133 -3.30 -19.51 -11.07
CA VAL A 133 -4.67 -19.88 -11.44
C VAL A 133 -5.08 -19.46 -12.85
N ASN A 134 -4.21 -18.72 -13.55
CA ASN A 134 -4.49 -18.23 -14.89
C ASN A 134 -4.71 -19.32 -15.96
N PRO A 135 -4.04 -20.50 -15.94
CA PRO A 135 -4.32 -21.59 -16.89
C PRO A 135 -5.76 -22.14 -16.85
N LEU A 136 -6.54 -21.85 -15.79
CA LEU A 136 -7.97 -22.14 -15.75
C LEU A 136 -8.75 -21.35 -16.83
N GLY A 137 -8.19 -20.20 -17.26
CA GLY A 137 -8.77 -19.29 -18.23
C GLY A 137 -10.13 -18.75 -17.80
N THR A 138 -10.89 -18.30 -18.79
CA THR A 138 -12.30 -17.90 -18.64
C THR A 138 -13.28 -19.08 -18.59
N LYS A 139 -12.81 -20.31 -18.84
CA LYS A 139 -13.64 -21.52 -18.83
C LYS A 139 -14.25 -21.71 -17.44
N GLN A 140 -15.58 -21.71 -17.40
CA GLN A 140 -16.35 -21.78 -16.18
C GLN A 140 -16.51 -23.24 -15.74
N ILE A 141 -15.72 -23.66 -14.75
CA ILE A 141 -15.99 -24.94 -14.08
C ILE A 141 -17.19 -24.71 -13.16
N LYS A 142 -18.36 -25.21 -13.57
CA LYS A 142 -19.59 -25.15 -12.77
C LYS A 142 -19.43 -26.04 -11.54
N ILE A 143 -19.54 -25.45 -10.35
CA ILE A 143 -19.52 -26.22 -9.09
C ILE A 143 -20.95 -26.51 -8.64
N LEU A 144 -21.75 -25.47 -8.42
CA LEU A 144 -23.11 -25.59 -7.90
C LEU A 144 -23.98 -24.42 -8.39
N GLY A 145 -25.07 -24.71 -9.10
CA GLY A 145 -25.96 -23.69 -9.64
C GLY A 145 -25.23 -22.70 -10.56
N GLN A 146 -25.31 -21.40 -10.24
CA GLN A 146 -24.62 -20.32 -10.96
C GLN A 146 -23.20 -20.03 -10.42
N LEU A 147 -22.65 -20.84 -9.51
CA LEU A 147 -21.26 -20.70 -9.05
C LEU A 147 -20.29 -21.27 -10.08
N TYR A 148 -19.34 -20.44 -10.48
CA TYR A 148 -18.28 -20.79 -11.42
C TYR A 148 -16.91 -20.62 -10.79
N PHE A 149 -16.07 -21.62 -10.96
CA PHE A 149 -14.65 -21.54 -10.66
C PHE A 149 -13.87 -21.25 -11.94
N ASN A 150 -13.16 -20.13 -11.94
CA ASN A 150 -12.32 -19.68 -13.06
C ASN A 150 -11.18 -18.81 -12.52
N MET A 151 -10.34 -18.28 -13.43
CA MET A 151 -9.20 -17.45 -13.04
C MET A 151 -9.56 -16.17 -12.26
N PHE A 152 -10.83 -15.74 -12.28
CA PHE A 152 -11.31 -14.54 -11.58
C PHE A 152 -11.81 -14.81 -10.16
N THR A 153 -12.37 -15.99 -9.92
CA THR A 153 -12.94 -16.39 -8.64
C THR A 153 -11.98 -17.25 -7.81
N ALA A 154 -11.04 -17.95 -8.47
CA ALA A 154 -10.03 -18.77 -7.81
C ALA A 154 -9.14 -18.01 -6.79
N PRO A 155 -8.66 -16.76 -7.05
CA PRO A 155 -7.89 -16.01 -6.07
C PRO A 155 -8.65 -15.76 -4.75
N ALA A 156 -9.98 -15.57 -4.81
CA ALA A 156 -10.80 -15.39 -3.62
C ALA A 156 -10.88 -16.68 -2.79
N VAL A 157 -10.98 -17.84 -3.44
CA VAL A 157 -10.96 -19.15 -2.77
C VAL A 157 -9.60 -19.39 -2.11
N VAL A 158 -8.50 -19.08 -2.79
CA VAL A 158 -7.16 -19.18 -2.19
C VAL A 158 -7.03 -18.26 -0.98
N ALA A 159 -7.54 -17.03 -1.05
CA ALA A 159 -7.55 -16.12 0.09
C ALA A 159 -8.36 -16.67 1.29
N VAL A 160 -9.49 -17.34 1.04
CA VAL A 160 -10.27 -18.04 2.08
C VAL A 160 -9.44 -19.14 2.73
N VAL A 161 -8.76 -19.99 1.94
CA VAL A 161 -7.92 -21.08 2.45
C VAL A 161 -6.76 -20.54 3.29
N ILE A 162 -6.05 -19.50 2.82
CA ILE A 162 -4.97 -18.85 3.57
C ILE A 162 -5.52 -18.23 4.85
N GLY A 163 -6.70 -17.62 4.82
CA GLY A 163 -7.36 -17.08 6.01
C GLY A 163 -7.65 -18.18 7.05
N LEU A 164 -8.20 -19.32 6.61
CA LEU A 164 -8.46 -20.47 7.48
C LEU A 164 -7.17 -21.02 8.10
N LEU A 165 -6.11 -21.19 7.29
CA LEU A 165 -4.80 -21.60 7.78
C LEU A 165 -4.24 -20.60 8.80
N THR A 166 -4.42 -19.30 8.54
CA THR A 166 -4.01 -18.23 9.46
C THR A 166 -4.76 -18.31 10.78
N ILE A 167 -6.07 -18.61 10.77
CA ILE A 167 -6.85 -18.83 11.99
C ILE A 167 -6.33 -20.07 12.74
N VAL A 168 -6.06 -21.17 12.05
CA VAL A 168 -5.51 -22.40 12.66
C VAL A 168 -4.14 -22.12 13.31
N ILE A 169 -3.22 -21.49 12.59
CA ILE A 169 -1.90 -21.10 13.10
C ILE A 169 -2.06 -20.19 14.32
N THR A 170 -2.89 -19.16 14.21
CA THR A 170 -3.14 -18.23 15.31
C THR A 170 -3.77 -18.93 16.52
N ARG A 171 -4.70 -19.87 16.31
CA ARG A 171 -5.45 -20.52 17.39
C ARG A 171 -4.69 -21.65 18.10
N PHE A 172 -3.80 -22.35 17.41
CA PHE A 172 -3.13 -23.53 17.96
C PHE A 172 -1.63 -23.36 18.17
N PHE A 173 -0.96 -22.54 17.34
CA PHE A 173 0.51 -22.44 17.36
C PHE A 173 1.02 -21.09 17.89
N PHE A 174 0.28 -20.00 17.66
CA PHE A 174 0.69 -18.68 18.13
C PHE A 174 0.57 -18.56 19.65
N THR A 175 1.69 -18.31 20.32
CA THR A 175 1.74 -18.05 21.76
C THR A 175 2.06 -16.58 21.99
N GLU A 176 1.22 -15.93 22.77
CA GLU A 176 1.28 -14.50 23.03
C GLU A 176 2.14 -14.22 24.27
N ILE A 177 3.21 -13.43 24.12
CA ILE A 177 4.18 -13.14 25.19
C ILE A 177 4.52 -11.65 25.16
N TYR A 178 4.27 -10.94 26.26
CA TYR A 178 4.58 -9.52 26.42
C TYR A 178 5.80 -9.31 27.31
N ALA A 179 7.00 -9.42 26.75
CA ALA A 179 8.27 -9.28 27.45
C ALA A 179 8.73 -7.81 27.65
N GLY A 180 8.17 -6.87 26.89
CA GLY A 180 8.59 -5.47 26.85
C GLY A 180 7.74 -4.49 27.67
N ILE A 181 6.69 -4.96 28.35
CA ILE A 181 5.83 -4.10 29.19
C ILE A 181 6.52 -3.89 30.54
N GLU A 182 7.54 -3.04 30.58
CA GLU A 182 8.02 -2.38 31.81
C GLU A 182 7.58 -0.91 31.79
N SER A 183 6.98 -0.46 32.89
CA SER A 183 6.22 0.78 33.01
C SER A 183 7.05 2.08 33.08
N LYS A 184 8.27 2.14 32.53
CA LYS A 184 9.22 3.24 32.79
C LYS A 184 9.86 3.86 31.54
N GLN A 185 9.06 4.27 30.56
CA GLN A 185 9.58 5.01 29.38
C GLN A 185 9.07 6.45 29.25
N SER A 186 8.52 7.07 30.31
CA SER A 186 7.74 8.31 30.19
C SER A 186 8.31 9.58 30.84
N GLU A 187 9.46 9.56 31.53
CA GLU A 187 9.97 10.79 32.19
C GLU A 187 10.89 11.62 31.30
N SER A 188 11.80 11.01 30.53
CA SER A 188 12.75 11.75 29.67
C SER A 188 12.09 12.47 28.49
N ALA A 189 10.92 12.01 28.01
CA ALA A 189 10.25 12.57 26.84
C ALA A 189 9.45 13.87 27.12
N LYS A 190 9.19 14.22 28.40
CA LYS A 190 8.33 15.35 28.76
C LYS A 190 9.00 16.73 28.58
N ASN A 191 10.33 16.79 28.55
CA ASN A 191 11.08 18.05 28.52
C ASN A 191 11.60 18.46 27.14
N LEU A 192 11.21 17.76 26.06
CA LEU A 192 11.65 18.11 24.71
C LEU A 192 10.69 19.10 24.04
N GLU A 193 11.23 20.09 23.33
CA GLU A 193 10.47 21.00 22.46
C GLU A 193 9.56 20.23 21.49
N PRO A 194 8.44 20.79 21.00
CA PRO A 194 7.60 20.10 20.03
C PRO A 194 8.37 19.84 18.71
N PRO A 195 8.10 18.72 18.01
CA PRO A 195 8.74 18.44 16.73
C PRO A 195 8.37 19.50 15.68
N ASN A 196 9.27 19.70 14.72
CA ASN A 196 9.07 20.68 13.64
C ASN A 196 7.80 20.36 12.85
N LYS A 197 6.79 21.25 12.97
CA LYS A 197 5.48 21.09 12.33
C LYS A 197 5.55 21.03 10.80
N ILE A 198 6.49 21.75 10.19
CA ILE A 198 6.70 21.73 8.73
C ILE A 198 7.19 20.35 8.31
N ALA A 199 8.18 19.80 9.02
CA ALA A 199 8.73 18.48 8.73
C ALA A 199 7.68 17.37 8.88
N LEU A 200 6.83 17.46 9.91
CA LEU A 200 5.69 16.56 10.08
C LEU A 200 4.69 16.68 8.94
N ALA A 201 4.31 17.91 8.56
CA ALA A 201 3.39 18.15 7.46
C ALA A 201 3.91 17.55 6.14
N LEU A 202 5.20 17.72 5.84
CA LEU A 202 5.85 17.13 4.66
C LEU A 202 5.81 15.60 4.68
N CYS A 203 6.06 14.98 5.83
CA CYS A 203 5.99 13.53 5.96
C CYS A 203 4.56 13.02 5.75
N PHE A 204 3.57 13.69 6.35
CA PHE A 204 2.15 13.32 6.24
C PHE A 204 1.63 13.47 4.82
N THR A 205 1.90 14.61 4.16
CA THR A 205 1.47 14.83 2.77
C THR A 205 2.25 13.94 1.79
N GLY A 206 3.55 13.69 2.02
CA GLY A 206 4.33 12.75 1.22
C GLY A 206 3.78 11.32 1.29
N ARG A 207 3.29 10.90 2.46
CA ARG A 207 2.66 9.59 2.64
C ARG A 207 1.30 9.48 1.99
N PHE A 208 0.51 10.56 2.04
CA PHE A 208 -0.73 10.66 1.29
C PHE A 208 -0.47 10.52 -0.22
N VAL A 209 0.46 11.29 -0.78
CA VAL A 209 0.84 11.25 -2.21
C VAL A 209 1.28 9.84 -2.62
N GLN A 210 2.16 9.20 -1.82
CA GLN A 210 2.61 7.84 -2.09
C GLN A 210 1.45 6.85 -2.28
N PHE A 211 0.50 6.83 -1.34
CA PHE A 211 -0.62 5.89 -1.37
C PHE A 211 -1.68 6.28 -2.39
N PHE A 212 -1.90 7.58 -2.60
CA PHE A 212 -2.81 8.08 -3.61
C PHE A 212 -2.38 7.60 -5.01
N THR A 213 -1.12 7.83 -5.36
CA THR A 213 -0.55 7.43 -6.65
C THR A 213 -0.61 5.92 -6.88
N PHE A 214 -0.27 5.11 -5.88
CA PHE A 214 -0.34 3.65 -6.03
C PHE A 214 -1.78 3.13 -6.10
N ALA A 215 -2.71 3.70 -5.32
CA ALA A 215 -4.12 3.31 -5.37
C ALA A 215 -4.81 3.72 -6.69
N CYS A 216 -4.33 4.78 -7.35
CA CYS A 216 -4.74 5.14 -8.71
C CYS A 216 -4.43 4.00 -9.71
N LEU A 217 -3.22 3.43 -9.65
CA LEU A 217 -2.83 2.28 -10.49
C LEU A 217 -3.64 1.02 -10.20
N GLU A 218 -3.98 0.76 -8.93
CA GLU A 218 -4.84 -0.36 -8.54
C GLU A 218 -6.26 -0.20 -9.11
N ALA A 219 -6.79 1.02 -9.11
CA ALA A 219 -8.16 1.30 -9.56
C ALA A 219 -8.31 1.29 -11.09
N ILE A 220 -7.37 1.91 -11.81
CA ILE A 220 -7.52 2.18 -13.26
C ILE A 220 -6.62 1.29 -14.11
N GLY A 221 -5.58 0.68 -13.54
CA GLY A 221 -4.56 -0.04 -14.31
C GLY A 221 -5.13 -1.16 -15.19
N ALA A 222 -6.14 -1.90 -14.72
CA ALA A 222 -6.81 -2.93 -15.51
C ALA A 222 -7.58 -2.33 -16.70
N SER A 223 -8.40 -1.30 -16.45
CA SER A 223 -9.14 -0.60 -17.51
C SER A 223 -8.17 0.04 -18.51
N TYR A 224 -7.07 0.63 -18.05
CA TYR A 224 -6.04 1.21 -18.90
C TYR A 224 -5.40 0.17 -19.84
N VAL A 225 -4.94 -0.97 -19.32
CA VAL A 225 -4.34 -2.04 -20.13
C VAL A 225 -5.35 -2.59 -21.15
N GLU A 226 -6.60 -2.78 -20.73
CA GLU A 226 -7.69 -3.24 -21.60
C GLU A 226 -7.97 -2.25 -22.74
N THR A 227 -8.20 -0.97 -22.43
CA THR A 227 -8.63 0.03 -23.42
C THR A 227 -7.49 0.51 -24.31
N ILE A 228 -6.30 0.73 -23.74
CA ILE A 228 -5.18 1.39 -24.45
C ILE A 228 -4.36 0.38 -25.24
N PHE A 229 -4.16 -0.82 -24.70
CA PHE A 229 -3.39 -1.86 -25.38
C PHE A 229 -4.27 -2.86 -26.14
N ALA A 230 -5.60 -2.72 -26.08
CA ALA A 230 -6.57 -3.58 -26.75
C ALA A 230 -6.35 -5.07 -26.46
N GLU A 231 -6.07 -5.37 -25.19
CA GLU A 231 -5.79 -6.72 -24.71
C GLU A 231 -7.05 -7.44 -24.22
N THR A 232 -7.08 -8.77 -24.33
CA THR A 232 -8.19 -9.59 -23.80
C THR A 232 -8.19 -9.57 -22.27
N LYS A 233 -9.34 -9.88 -21.65
CA LYS A 233 -9.46 -9.97 -20.18
C LYS A 233 -8.45 -10.94 -19.55
N GLU A 234 -8.14 -12.05 -20.22
CA GLU A 234 -7.11 -13.01 -19.81
C GLU A 234 -5.72 -12.38 -19.84
N ASN A 235 -5.37 -11.73 -20.96
CA ASN A 235 -4.08 -11.07 -21.11
C ASN A 235 -3.90 -9.89 -20.13
N VAL A 236 -4.95 -9.14 -19.83
CA VAL A 236 -4.93 -8.04 -18.85
C VAL A 236 -4.56 -8.57 -17.47
N VAL A 237 -5.20 -9.67 -17.03
CA VAL A 237 -4.92 -10.30 -15.73
C VAL A 237 -3.48 -10.80 -15.67
N GLN A 238 -3.01 -11.47 -16.73
CA GLN A 238 -1.64 -11.96 -16.83
C GLN A 238 -0.61 -10.83 -16.80
N PHE A 239 -0.81 -9.81 -17.63
CA PHE A 239 0.09 -8.68 -17.76
C PHE A 239 0.25 -7.94 -16.43
N LEU A 240 -0.85 -7.66 -15.74
CA LEU A 240 -0.81 -7.02 -14.42
C LEU A 240 -0.17 -7.93 -13.36
N ALA A 241 -0.43 -9.24 -13.39
CA ALA A 241 0.19 -10.18 -12.45
C ALA A 241 1.71 -10.20 -12.63
N ILE A 242 2.20 -10.37 -13.86
CA ILE A 242 3.64 -10.35 -14.19
C ILE A 242 4.26 -9.02 -13.78
N THR A 243 3.62 -7.89 -14.14
CA THR A 243 4.10 -6.54 -13.79
C THR A 243 4.27 -6.40 -12.27
N ASN A 244 3.25 -6.76 -11.48
CA ASN A 244 3.31 -6.65 -10.03
C ASN A 244 4.35 -7.59 -9.41
N ILE A 245 4.51 -8.82 -9.92
CA ILE A 245 5.56 -9.74 -9.45
C ILE A 245 6.94 -9.15 -9.73
N SER A 246 7.20 -8.68 -10.95
CA SER A 246 8.48 -8.07 -11.31
C SER A 246 8.79 -6.84 -10.44
N THR A 247 7.81 -5.97 -10.21
CA THR A 247 7.94 -4.82 -9.29
C THR A 247 8.22 -5.27 -7.85
N ALA A 248 7.51 -6.29 -7.36
CA ALA A 248 7.70 -6.80 -6.00
C ALA A 248 9.07 -7.45 -5.80
N LEU A 249 9.62 -8.12 -6.82
CA LEU A 249 10.99 -8.65 -6.79
C LEU A 249 12.04 -7.53 -6.73
N VAL A 250 11.88 -6.46 -7.50
CA VAL A 250 12.74 -5.26 -7.39
C VAL A 250 12.63 -4.65 -5.99
N ALA A 251 11.42 -4.54 -5.45
CA ALA A 251 11.21 -4.01 -4.11
C ALA A 251 11.85 -4.88 -3.02
N MET A 252 11.76 -6.20 -3.16
CA MET A 252 12.41 -7.15 -2.27
C MET A 252 13.93 -7.04 -2.32
N ALA A 253 14.52 -6.86 -3.51
CA ALA A 253 15.96 -6.60 -3.66
C ALA A 253 16.39 -5.31 -2.94
N VAL A 254 15.58 -4.24 -3.04
CA VAL A 254 15.82 -3.00 -2.29
C VAL A 254 15.77 -3.24 -0.77
N TYR A 255 14.77 -3.96 -0.27
CA TYR A 255 14.68 -4.30 1.16
C TYR A 255 15.86 -5.14 1.64
N PHE A 256 16.28 -6.14 0.86
CA PHE A 256 17.49 -6.91 1.17
C PHE A 256 18.75 -6.04 1.15
N GLY A 257 18.83 -5.05 0.27
CA GLY A 257 19.89 -4.05 0.33
C GLY A 257 19.90 -3.27 1.65
N TYR A 258 18.74 -2.82 2.14
CA TYR A 258 18.65 -2.16 3.45
C TYR A 258 19.08 -3.05 4.61
N ILE A 259 18.74 -4.35 4.57
CA ILE A 259 19.05 -5.32 5.63
C ILE A 259 20.51 -5.77 5.57
N PHE A 260 20.95 -6.34 4.45
CA PHE A 260 22.26 -7.00 4.33
C PHE A 260 23.39 -6.02 3.99
N CYS A 261 23.15 -5.05 3.11
CA CYS A 261 24.17 -4.07 2.71
C CYS A 261 24.17 -2.81 3.60
N GLN A 262 23.29 -2.75 4.60
CA GLN A 262 23.12 -1.62 5.52
C GLN A 262 22.97 -0.29 4.76
N LEU A 263 22.22 -0.30 3.65
CA LEU A 263 22.00 0.88 2.80
C LEU A 263 21.50 2.08 3.61
N GLY A 264 20.72 1.86 4.67
CA GLY A 264 20.21 2.92 5.56
C GLY A 264 21.29 3.75 6.25
N GLN A 265 22.51 3.22 6.44
CA GLN A 265 23.65 3.97 6.97
C GLN A 265 24.43 4.70 5.87
N ARG A 266 24.36 4.21 4.63
CA ARG A 266 25.11 4.76 3.49
C ARG A 266 24.36 5.86 2.75
N VAL A 267 23.02 5.82 2.77
CA VAL A 267 22.18 6.75 2.03
C VAL A 267 21.56 7.79 2.94
N VAL A 268 21.48 9.03 2.45
CA VAL A 268 20.75 10.09 3.14
C VAL A 268 19.26 9.92 2.84
N ALA A 269 18.49 9.41 3.80
CA ALA A 269 17.07 9.08 3.64
C ALA A 269 16.24 10.21 2.98
N ARG A 270 16.51 11.47 3.34
CA ARG A 270 15.85 12.66 2.74
C ARG A 270 16.03 12.75 1.23
N LYS A 271 17.24 12.52 0.72
CA LYS A 271 17.53 12.56 -0.73
C LYS A 271 16.84 11.41 -1.45
N VAL A 272 16.80 10.24 -0.81
CA VAL A 272 16.14 9.06 -1.36
C VAL A 272 14.62 9.25 -1.46
N VAL A 273 13.98 9.92 -0.48
CA VAL A 273 12.56 10.31 -0.57
C VAL A 273 12.29 11.19 -1.79
N ILE A 274 13.11 12.23 -2.02
CA ILE A 274 12.97 13.10 -3.18
C ILE A 274 13.13 12.31 -4.48
N LEU A 275 14.17 11.47 -4.56
CA LEU A 275 14.42 10.63 -5.73
C LEU A 275 13.27 9.66 -6.00
N ALA A 276 12.67 9.10 -4.96
CA ALA A 276 11.54 8.18 -5.09
C ALA A 276 10.25 8.88 -5.56
N LEU A 277 9.99 10.12 -5.10
CA LEU A 277 8.89 10.94 -5.63
C LEU A 277 9.11 11.31 -7.10
N ILE A 278 10.34 11.66 -7.48
CA ILE A 278 10.70 11.90 -8.89
C ILE A 278 10.51 10.62 -9.71
N SER A 279 10.89 9.46 -9.17
CA SER A 279 10.68 8.16 -9.81
C SER A 279 9.21 7.92 -10.16
N PHE A 280 8.27 8.20 -9.24
CA PHE A 280 6.85 8.12 -9.56
C PHE A 280 6.43 9.09 -10.66
N GLY A 281 6.88 10.34 -10.61
CA GLY A 281 6.61 11.31 -11.67
C GLY A 281 7.15 10.87 -13.04
N LEU A 282 8.36 10.29 -13.07
CA LEU A 282 8.97 9.74 -14.29
C LEU A 282 8.18 8.56 -14.85
N PHE A 283 7.64 7.68 -14.01
CA PHE A 283 6.74 6.62 -14.46
C PHE A 283 5.54 7.17 -15.23
N TYR A 284 4.79 8.13 -14.67
CA TYR A 284 3.64 8.69 -15.39
C TYR A 284 4.06 9.53 -16.60
N THR A 285 5.19 10.22 -16.54
CA THR A 285 5.69 11.00 -17.67
C THR A 285 6.09 10.10 -18.85
N THR A 286 6.78 8.99 -18.58
CA THR A 286 7.20 8.03 -19.61
C THR A 286 6.04 7.24 -20.19
N THR A 287 5.01 6.97 -19.38
CA THR A 287 3.79 6.26 -19.81
C THR A 287 2.68 7.20 -20.29
N PHE A 288 2.93 8.50 -20.31
CA PHE A 288 2.00 9.49 -20.82
C PHE A 288 1.75 9.25 -22.31
N LEU A 289 0.50 9.44 -22.72
CA LEU A 289 0.05 9.31 -24.11
C LEU A 289 0.45 10.56 -24.90
N TRP A 290 1.76 10.71 -25.16
CA TRP A 290 2.32 11.83 -25.90
C TRP A 290 1.87 11.80 -27.37
N PRO A 291 1.57 12.96 -27.97
CA PRO A 291 1.14 13.05 -29.36
C PRO A 291 2.31 12.93 -30.36
N PHE A 292 3.31 12.10 -30.05
CA PHE A 292 4.50 11.93 -30.90
C PHE A 292 4.26 10.99 -32.08
N THR A 293 3.18 10.20 -32.04
CA THR A 293 2.83 9.22 -33.07
C THR A 293 1.43 9.52 -33.61
N ASN A 294 1.27 9.40 -34.93
CA ASN A 294 -0.02 9.61 -35.60
C ASN A 294 -0.97 8.40 -35.47
N ASP A 295 -0.47 7.27 -34.96
CA ASP A 295 -1.26 6.08 -34.70
C ASP A 295 -2.18 6.32 -33.50
N THR A 296 -3.48 6.09 -33.70
CA THR A 296 -4.48 6.15 -32.63
C THR A 296 -4.70 4.78 -31.99
N ILE A 297 -5.28 4.76 -30.79
CA ILE A 297 -5.67 3.52 -30.13
C ILE A 297 -6.71 2.75 -30.97
N LYS A 298 -6.78 1.42 -30.78
CA LYS A 298 -7.82 0.60 -31.43
C LYS A 298 -9.19 0.99 -30.86
N ILE A 299 -10.09 1.43 -31.73
CA ILE A 299 -11.47 1.75 -31.40
C ILE A 299 -12.34 0.63 -31.97
N TYR A 300 -13.33 0.18 -31.21
CA TYR A 300 -14.34 -0.76 -31.70
C TYR A 300 -15.74 -0.19 -31.52
N SER A 301 -16.63 -0.59 -32.42
CA SER A 301 -18.08 -0.37 -32.31
C SER A 301 -18.76 -1.66 -31.86
N GLU A 302 -19.98 -1.57 -31.32
CA GLU A 302 -20.71 -2.75 -30.80
C GLU A 302 -20.93 -3.86 -31.85
N ASN A 303 -20.88 -3.49 -33.14
CA ASN A 303 -21.04 -4.40 -34.27
C ASN A 303 -19.75 -5.13 -34.70
N ASP A 304 -18.59 -4.78 -34.13
CA ASP A 304 -17.33 -5.44 -34.47
C ASP A 304 -17.24 -6.82 -33.82
N THR A 305 -16.73 -7.80 -34.58
CA THR A 305 -16.55 -9.18 -34.12
C THR A 305 -15.57 -9.32 -32.97
N ASP A 306 -14.59 -8.41 -32.88
CA ASP A 306 -13.59 -8.35 -31.81
C ASP A 306 -13.76 -7.04 -31.02
N GLN A 307 -14.50 -7.10 -29.92
CA GLN A 307 -14.73 -5.99 -28.98
C GLN A 307 -13.48 -5.70 -28.11
N LEU A 308 -12.37 -5.33 -28.75
CA LEU A 308 -11.08 -5.06 -28.12
C LEU A 308 -10.66 -3.60 -28.32
N GLY A 309 -10.29 -2.92 -27.23
CA GLY A 309 -9.81 -1.54 -27.23
C GLY A 309 -10.81 -0.56 -26.63
N CYS A 310 -10.89 0.65 -27.20
CA CYS A 310 -11.75 1.72 -26.70
C CYS A 310 -13.14 1.67 -27.34
N ASN A 311 -14.18 1.65 -26.51
CA ASN A 311 -15.57 1.69 -26.99
C ASN A 311 -16.01 3.16 -27.17
N ARG A 312 -16.30 3.54 -28.41
CA ARG A 312 -16.70 4.92 -28.77
C ARG A 312 -18.02 5.36 -28.16
N ASN A 313 -18.98 4.46 -27.99
CA ASN A 313 -20.28 4.76 -27.39
C ASN A 313 -20.17 4.96 -25.87
N ARG A 314 -19.17 4.32 -25.25
CA ARG A 314 -18.92 4.41 -23.80
C ARG A 314 -18.03 5.60 -23.43
N PHE A 315 -17.04 5.93 -24.26
CA PHE A 315 -16.05 6.97 -23.97
C PHE A 315 -15.95 7.99 -25.10
N SER A 316 -16.22 9.26 -24.78
CA SER A 316 -16.12 10.39 -25.72
C SER A 316 -14.68 10.72 -26.14
N TRP A 317 -13.69 10.27 -25.37
CA TRP A 317 -12.28 10.62 -25.55
C TRP A 317 -11.49 9.65 -26.46
N CYS A 318 -12.10 8.55 -26.94
CA CYS A 318 -11.40 7.52 -27.72
C CYS A 318 -10.73 8.07 -29.00
N ASP A 319 -11.40 8.98 -29.72
CA ASP A 319 -10.99 9.42 -31.07
C ASP A 319 -9.69 10.23 -31.09
N SER A 320 -9.27 10.78 -29.94
CA SER A 320 -8.16 11.74 -29.82
C SER A 320 -6.89 11.16 -29.18
N LEU A 321 -6.87 9.86 -28.91
CA LEU A 321 -5.82 9.23 -28.12
C LEU A 321 -4.73 8.56 -28.98
N PRO A 322 -3.46 8.96 -28.83
CA PRO A 322 -2.36 8.30 -29.50
C PRO A 322 -2.11 6.92 -28.87
N LYS A 323 -1.56 6.01 -29.68
CA LYS A 323 -1.17 4.67 -29.25
C LYS A 323 0.02 4.73 -28.28
N SER A 324 0.03 3.85 -27.29
CA SER A 324 1.15 3.68 -26.34
C SER A 324 1.74 2.27 -26.45
N ASN A 325 3.02 2.12 -26.10
CA ASN A 325 3.73 0.85 -26.14
C ASN A 325 3.65 0.13 -24.78
N LYS A 326 3.03 -1.06 -24.77
CA LYS A 326 2.88 -1.89 -23.57
C LYS A 326 4.20 -2.25 -22.88
N TRP A 327 5.29 -2.40 -23.63
CA TRP A 327 6.61 -2.75 -23.08
C TRP A 327 7.30 -1.56 -22.42
N ILE A 328 7.02 -0.34 -22.88
CA ILE A 328 7.46 0.88 -22.21
C ILE A 328 6.70 0.99 -20.89
N TYR A 329 5.38 0.79 -20.89
CA TYR A 329 4.59 0.76 -19.65
C TYR A 329 5.11 -0.28 -18.66
N PHE A 330 5.34 -1.52 -19.12
CA PHE A 330 5.87 -2.59 -18.28
C PHE A 330 7.24 -2.24 -17.67
N SER A 331 8.20 -1.86 -18.51
CA SER A 331 9.57 -1.58 -18.04
C SER A 331 9.64 -0.36 -17.14
N ALA A 332 8.89 0.70 -17.45
CA ALA A 332 8.76 1.88 -16.60
C ALA A 332 8.11 1.54 -15.25
N PHE A 333 7.05 0.72 -15.25
CA PHE A 333 6.38 0.31 -14.01
C PHE A 333 7.35 -0.47 -13.11
N VAL A 334 8.03 -1.48 -13.66
CA VAL A 334 8.97 -2.32 -12.89
C VAL A 334 10.14 -1.50 -12.35
N LEU A 335 10.72 -0.62 -13.16
CA LEU A 335 11.88 0.19 -12.76
C LEU A 335 11.48 1.28 -11.77
N PHE A 336 10.55 2.15 -12.14
CA PHE A 336 10.29 3.37 -11.39
C PHE A 336 9.39 3.14 -10.18
N VAL A 337 8.34 2.32 -10.31
CA VAL A 337 7.48 1.98 -9.17
C VAL A 337 8.20 0.99 -8.25
N GLY A 338 8.93 0.03 -8.83
CA GLY A 338 9.68 -0.98 -8.06
C GLY A 338 10.82 -0.38 -7.23
N LEU A 339 11.49 0.67 -7.72
CA LEU A 339 12.47 1.42 -6.93
C LEU A 339 11.81 2.47 -6.03
N GLY A 340 10.78 3.17 -6.51
CA GLY A 340 10.15 4.27 -5.79
C GLY A 340 9.38 3.82 -4.54
N TRP A 341 8.56 2.78 -4.66
CA TRP A 341 7.70 2.28 -3.58
C TRP A 341 8.46 1.87 -2.31
N PRO A 342 9.41 0.92 -2.33
CA PRO A 342 10.12 0.47 -1.14
C PRO A 342 10.93 1.61 -0.50
N ASN A 343 11.56 2.46 -1.32
CA ASN A 343 12.33 3.60 -0.84
C ASN A 343 11.45 4.64 -0.16
N MET A 344 10.26 4.93 -0.70
CA MET A 344 9.29 5.78 0.00
C MET A 344 8.86 5.18 1.33
N VAL A 345 8.54 3.87 1.39
CA VAL A 345 8.13 3.22 2.66
C VAL A 345 9.23 3.34 3.72
N VAL A 346 10.46 2.96 3.39
CA VAL A 346 11.57 2.89 4.35
C VAL A 346 12.08 4.29 4.70
N CYS A 347 12.44 5.10 3.71
CA CYS A 347 13.09 6.37 3.96
C CYS A 347 12.15 7.43 4.53
N LEU A 348 10.88 7.48 4.10
CA LEU A 348 9.93 8.44 4.65
C LEU A 348 9.60 8.13 6.11
N GLY A 349 9.44 6.84 6.45
CA GLY A 349 9.27 6.39 7.84
C GLY A 349 10.49 6.71 8.71
N ASN A 350 11.70 6.54 8.18
CA ASN A 350 12.94 6.91 8.86
C ASN A 350 13.06 8.43 9.09
N VAL A 351 12.75 9.25 8.08
CA VAL A 351 12.74 10.71 8.20
C VAL A 351 11.75 11.14 9.28
N LEU A 352 10.52 10.63 9.24
CA LEU A 352 9.50 10.94 10.26
C LEU A 352 9.99 10.57 11.67
N SER A 353 10.51 9.36 11.84
CA SER A 353 11.00 8.88 13.14
C SER A 353 12.16 9.75 13.66
N SER A 354 13.06 10.18 12.77
CA SER A 354 14.20 11.05 13.13
C SER A 354 13.79 12.47 13.52
N VAL A 355 12.70 13.00 12.92
CA VAL A 355 12.13 14.31 13.26
C VAL A 355 11.41 14.25 14.62
N ILE A 356 10.69 13.17 14.88
CA ILE A 356 9.99 12.97 16.16
C ILE A 356 10.98 12.70 17.31
N GLY A 357 12.08 12.00 17.05
CA GLY A 357 13.06 11.63 18.08
C GLY A 357 12.45 10.72 19.16
N PRO A 358 12.87 10.83 20.43
CA PRO A 358 12.45 9.94 21.52
C PRO A 358 11.04 10.23 22.09
N ARG A 359 10.28 11.14 21.47
CA ARG A 359 8.90 11.50 21.89
C ARG A 359 7.94 10.33 21.63
N ASN A 360 6.66 10.49 21.98
CA ASN A 360 5.62 9.49 21.71
C ASN A 360 5.42 9.26 20.20
N GLN A 361 6.23 8.37 19.62
CA GLN A 361 6.21 8.04 18.19
C GLN A 361 4.88 7.42 17.77
N ALA A 362 4.18 6.72 18.66
CA ALA A 362 2.94 6.05 18.33
C ALA A 362 1.85 7.02 17.84
N TYR A 363 1.74 8.21 18.45
CA TYR A 363 0.76 9.22 18.04
C TYR A 363 1.02 9.72 16.61
N TYR A 364 2.24 10.16 16.31
CA TYR A 364 2.59 10.71 15.00
C TYR A 364 2.61 9.64 13.90
N GLN A 365 3.05 8.41 14.22
CA GLN A 365 2.96 7.27 13.31
C GLN A 365 1.49 6.90 13.02
N GLY A 366 0.60 7.04 13.99
CA GLY A 366 -0.84 6.89 13.78
C GLY A 366 -1.40 7.87 12.75
N ILE A 367 -1.06 9.17 12.87
CA ILE A 367 -1.46 10.19 11.88
C ILE A 367 -0.85 9.89 10.51
N PHE A 368 0.42 9.50 10.46
CA PHE A 368 1.10 9.14 9.22
C PHE A 368 0.39 8.01 8.47
N GLN A 369 -0.07 6.97 9.17
CA GLN A 369 -0.87 5.91 8.54
C GLN A 369 -2.29 6.37 8.20
N ALA A 370 -2.91 7.26 8.98
CA ALA A 370 -4.20 7.84 8.61
C ALA A 370 -4.11 8.61 7.27
N CYS A 371 -3.03 9.34 7.02
CA CYS A 371 -2.77 9.99 5.73
C CYS A 371 -2.60 8.97 4.58
N ALA A 372 -1.93 7.84 4.83
CA ALA A 372 -1.85 6.75 3.86
C ALA A 372 -3.24 6.19 3.51
N GLY A 373 -4.06 5.94 4.53
CA GLY A 373 -5.44 5.46 4.38
C GLY A 373 -6.32 6.44 3.61
N ALA A 374 -6.19 7.75 3.88
CA ALA A 374 -6.91 8.78 3.14
C ALA A 374 -6.54 8.78 1.64
N GLY A 375 -5.24 8.65 1.30
CA GLY A 375 -4.80 8.54 -0.09
C GLY A 375 -5.40 7.32 -0.78
N ARG A 376 -5.36 6.16 -0.11
CA ARG A 376 -5.91 4.89 -0.61
C ARG A 376 -7.44 4.92 -0.77
N LEU A 377 -8.13 5.75 0.01
CA LEU A 377 -9.57 5.95 -0.07
C LEU A 377 -9.96 6.88 -1.22
N LEU A 378 -9.30 8.03 -1.34
CA LEU A 378 -9.70 9.09 -2.26
C LEU A 378 -9.29 8.81 -3.71
N ALA A 379 -8.12 8.20 -3.93
CA ALA A 379 -7.60 7.99 -5.28
C ALA A 379 -8.55 7.20 -6.19
N PRO A 380 -9.08 6.02 -5.81
CA PRO A 380 -10.00 5.27 -6.67
C PRO A 380 -11.28 6.03 -7.01
N ILE A 381 -11.82 6.82 -6.08
CA ILE A 381 -13.06 7.59 -6.28
C ILE A 381 -12.82 8.72 -7.28
N ILE A 382 -11.79 9.52 -7.03
CA ILE A 382 -11.49 10.70 -7.84
C ILE A 382 -10.98 10.27 -9.22
N MET A 383 -9.96 9.41 -9.25
CA MET A 383 -9.28 9.07 -10.50
C MET A 383 -10.17 8.24 -11.43
N SER A 384 -11.00 7.31 -10.91
CA SER A 384 -11.89 6.52 -11.77
C SER A 384 -13.03 7.37 -12.37
N SER A 385 -13.47 8.41 -11.65
CA SER A 385 -14.43 9.39 -12.18
C SER A 385 -13.80 10.25 -13.29
N ILE A 386 -12.57 10.73 -13.07
CA ILE A 386 -11.85 11.51 -14.08
C ILE A 386 -11.55 10.64 -15.32
N TYR A 387 -11.13 9.39 -15.12
CA TYR A 387 -10.88 8.45 -16.21
C TYR A 387 -12.12 8.21 -17.06
N HIS A 388 -13.28 7.98 -16.43
CA HIS A 388 -14.53 7.73 -17.16
C HIS A 388 -14.95 8.96 -17.99
N ASN A 389 -14.93 10.16 -17.39
CA ASN A 389 -15.49 11.36 -18.01
C ASN A 389 -14.51 12.11 -18.94
N PHE A 390 -13.23 12.19 -18.58
CA PHE A 390 -12.22 13.02 -19.27
C PHE A 390 -11.11 12.20 -19.92
N GLY A 391 -10.96 10.93 -19.53
CA GLY A 391 -9.99 10.01 -20.10
C GLY A 391 -8.63 9.97 -19.39
N PRO A 392 -7.74 9.07 -19.84
CA PRO A 392 -6.50 8.76 -19.14
C PRO A 392 -5.48 9.90 -19.12
N ARG A 393 -5.47 10.81 -20.12
CA ARG A 393 -4.51 11.91 -20.16
C ARG A 393 -4.64 12.83 -18.95
N PHE A 394 -5.87 13.15 -18.54
CA PHE A 394 -6.09 13.99 -17.36
C PHE A 394 -5.66 13.30 -16.06
N VAL A 395 -5.95 12.01 -15.91
CA VAL A 395 -5.49 11.20 -14.77
C VAL A 395 -3.97 11.22 -14.69
N TRP A 396 -3.29 10.92 -15.81
CA TRP A 396 -1.82 10.93 -15.86
C TRP A 396 -1.25 12.32 -15.61
N SER A 397 -1.87 13.40 -16.11
CA SER A 397 -1.40 14.77 -15.82
C SER A 397 -1.44 15.10 -14.33
N ILE A 398 -2.49 14.69 -13.62
CA ILE A 398 -2.58 14.87 -12.16
C ILE A 398 -1.52 14.03 -11.45
N GLU A 399 -1.33 12.78 -11.86
CA GLU A 399 -0.33 11.87 -11.27
C GLU A 399 1.13 12.21 -11.65
N ILE A 400 1.37 13.04 -12.67
CA ILE A 400 2.68 13.65 -12.92
C ILE A 400 2.87 14.84 -11.98
N ALA A 401 1.88 15.74 -11.94
CA ALA A 401 1.97 16.98 -11.17
C ALA A 401 2.12 16.70 -9.67
N MET A 402 1.31 15.80 -9.11
CA MET A 402 1.23 15.59 -7.67
C MET A 402 2.56 15.09 -7.03
N PRO A 403 3.22 14.02 -7.53
CA PRO A 403 4.52 13.59 -7.00
C PRO A 403 5.65 14.57 -7.29
N LEU A 404 5.68 15.22 -8.46
CA LEU A 404 6.74 16.17 -8.81
C LEU A 404 6.65 17.48 -8.01
N THR A 405 5.44 18.00 -7.82
CA THR A 405 5.21 19.14 -6.91
C THR A 405 5.60 18.76 -5.49
N MET A 406 5.27 17.54 -5.04
CA MET A 406 5.71 17.09 -3.72
C MET A 406 7.25 16.99 -3.63
N ALA A 407 7.93 16.48 -4.66
CA ALA A 407 9.40 16.43 -4.71
C ALA A 407 10.02 17.83 -4.65
N LEU A 408 9.43 18.81 -5.36
CA LEU A 408 9.85 20.20 -5.32
C LEU A 408 9.69 20.79 -3.91
N ILE A 409 8.53 20.57 -3.28
CA ILE A 409 8.26 21.03 -1.91
C ILE A 409 9.26 20.41 -0.93
N PHE A 410 9.53 19.09 -1.02
CA PHE A 410 10.56 18.43 -0.20
C PHE A 410 11.96 19.03 -0.40
N THR A 411 12.27 19.45 -1.63
CA THR A 411 13.56 20.08 -1.96
C THR A 411 13.66 21.49 -1.37
N VAL A 412 12.60 22.31 -1.50
CA VAL A 412 12.55 23.68 -0.95
C VAL A 412 12.67 23.66 0.58
N PHE A 413 11.93 22.76 1.24
CA PHE A 413 11.92 22.64 2.69
C PHE A 413 12.93 21.60 3.23
N TYR A 414 13.94 21.23 2.42
CA TYR A 414 14.90 20.18 2.75
C TYR A 414 15.64 20.42 4.08
N ARG A 415 15.92 21.69 4.41
CA ARG A 415 16.59 22.09 5.65
C ARG A 415 15.74 21.81 6.90
N HIS A 416 14.42 21.77 6.79
CA HIS A 416 13.54 21.50 7.93
C HIS A 416 13.44 20.01 8.29
N LEU A 417 13.84 19.11 7.39
CA LEU A 417 13.78 17.66 7.58
C LEU A 417 14.95 17.10 8.41
N THR A 418 15.69 17.95 9.13
CA THR A 418 16.82 17.50 9.95
C THR A 418 16.36 16.67 11.15
N PRO A 419 17.15 15.65 11.54
CA PRO A 419 16.88 14.90 12.76
C PRO A 419 16.93 15.82 13.97
N LEU A 420 16.20 15.47 15.03
CA LEU A 420 16.30 16.16 16.30
C LEU A 420 17.75 16.09 16.81
N GLN A 421 18.36 17.25 17.03
CA GLN A 421 19.64 17.33 17.74
C GLN A 421 19.34 17.26 19.24
N ILE A 422 19.74 16.17 19.87
CA ILE A 422 19.76 16.08 21.33
C ILE A 422 21.15 16.56 21.75
N GLU A 423 21.24 17.73 22.38
CA GLU A 423 22.47 18.10 23.09
C GLU A 423 22.72 17.02 24.15
N LYS A 424 23.79 16.25 23.98
CA LYS A 424 24.33 15.45 25.07
C LYS A 424 24.93 16.46 26.04
N ASN A 425 24.20 16.82 27.08
CA ASN A 425 24.82 17.47 28.24
C ASN A 425 25.89 16.51 28.75
N HIS A 426 27.16 16.91 28.62
CA HIS A 426 28.26 16.36 29.39
C HIS A 426 28.05 16.77 30.84
N GLU A 427 27.18 16.06 31.55
CA GLU A 427 27.04 16.13 33.01
C GLU A 427 27.21 14.72 33.59
N GLU A 428 28.37 14.11 33.34
CA GLU A 428 28.94 13.08 34.19
C GLU A 428 30.45 13.33 34.22
N LEU A 429 30.90 14.01 35.28
CA LEU A 429 32.21 13.98 35.96
C LEU A 429 32.52 15.35 36.56
N ASP A 430 31.68 15.80 37.50
CA ASP A 430 32.17 16.64 38.59
C ASP A 430 31.50 16.21 39.89
N GLY A 431 32.32 15.84 40.88
CA GLY A 431 31.91 15.66 42.28
C GLY A 431 31.55 14.24 42.74
N THR A 432 32.56 13.46 43.12
CA THR A 432 32.70 12.97 44.52
C THR A 432 34.05 12.31 44.74
N SER A 433 35.00 13.04 45.36
CA SER A 433 35.78 12.52 46.49
C SER A 433 36.63 13.65 47.09
N ASP A 434 36.04 14.39 48.04
CA ASP A 434 36.81 15.05 49.07
C ASP A 434 37.30 13.99 50.05
N THR A 435 38.62 13.74 50.07
CA THR A 435 39.35 13.32 51.27
C THR A 435 40.80 13.76 51.13
N ALA A 436 41.07 14.95 51.65
CA ALA A 436 42.07 15.26 52.66
C ALA A 436 43.52 14.71 52.52
N ILE A 437 44.46 15.63 52.82
CA ILE A 437 45.78 15.44 53.44
C ILE A 437 47.00 15.61 52.50
N THR A 438 47.45 16.86 52.48
CA THR A 438 48.80 17.32 52.83
C THR A 438 50.04 16.69 52.19
N SER A 439 50.80 17.61 51.57
CA SER A 439 52.25 17.80 51.75
C SER A 439 53.20 17.26 50.68
N LYS A 440 54.06 18.20 50.23
CA LYS A 440 55.47 18.03 49.84
C LYS A 440 55.71 17.34 48.49
N ILE A 441 56.68 17.68 47.65
CA ILE A 441 57.81 18.62 47.57
C ILE A 441 58.40 18.30 46.17
N THR A 442 58.89 19.31 45.43
CA THR A 442 59.94 19.27 44.39
C THR A 442 60.10 17.99 43.53
N THR A 443 60.12 18.06 42.21
CA THR A 443 61.12 18.76 41.37
C THR A 443 60.64 18.72 39.92
#